data_AF-A0A397VR52-F1
#
_entry.id   AF-A0A397VR52-F1
#
_cell.length_a   1.000
_cell.length_b   1.000
_cell.length_c   1.000
_cell.angle_alpha   90.00
_cell.angle_beta   90.00
_cell.angle_gamma   90.00
#
_symmetry.space_group_name_H-M   'P 1'
#
loop_
_entity.id
_entity.type
_entity.pdbx_description
1 polymer ?
#
loop_
_entity_poly.entity_id
_entity_poly.type
_entity_poly.pdbx_seq_one_letter_code
_entity_poly.pdbx_strand_id
1 'polypeptide(L)'
;MIIEKLFQKYRKTEPTSLFVLKNFVLIILLIALLGYTWLIIWGIYNDNPIIQNSLAEETSIPAPFILFTTEQKVNISCRFVNVSGSHYCNQYIKNVDAIIGKTKTYNARFATEDLMFSTIPNNGISFLEFKIYLNDTSFNLSDSRFVPLMVLALLDLG
;
A
#
# COMPACT_ATOMS: atom_id res chain seq x y z
N MET A 1 15.76 -26.89 22.46
CA MET A 1 15.16 -28.25 22.31
C MET A 1 15.30 -28.90 20.93
N ILE A 2 15.91 -28.25 19.92
CA ILE A 2 16.20 -28.86 18.60
C ILE A 2 17.67 -29.36 18.52
N ILE A 3 18.59 -28.63 19.15
CA ILE A 3 20.02 -28.96 19.18
C ILE A 3 20.25 -30.31 19.90
N GLU A 4 19.59 -30.58 21.03
CA GLU A 4 19.71 -31.86 21.75
C GLU A 4 19.26 -33.07 20.90
N LYS A 5 18.27 -32.89 20.02
CA LYS A 5 17.80 -33.97 19.13
C LYS A 5 18.72 -34.23 17.94
N LEU A 6 19.51 -33.23 17.51
CA LEU A 6 20.54 -33.40 16.48
C LEU A 6 21.75 -34.22 16.99
N PHE A 7 22.00 -34.20 18.30
CA PHE A 7 23.11 -34.93 18.94
C PHE A 7 22.69 -36.25 19.62
N GLN A 8 21.39 -36.52 19.74
CA GLN A 8 20.89 -37.76 20.33
C GLN A 8 20.80 -38.90 19.29
N LYS A 9 21.93 -39.59 19.05
CA LYS A 9 22.02 -41.07 19.00
C LYS A 9 23.48 -41.50 18.79
N TYR A 10 24.27 -41.50 19.85
CA TYR A 10 25.55 -42.22 19.86
C TYR A 10 25.27 -43.72 19.67
N ARG A 11 25.61 -44.28 18.49
CA ARG A 11 25.65 -45.74 18.32
C ARG A 11 26.90 -46.22 19.07
N LYS A 12 26.71 -47.08 20.09
CA LYS A 12 27.79 -47.62 20.94
C LYS A 12 28.94 -48.33 20.19
N THR A 13 28.82 -48.52 18.87
CA THR A 13 29.78 -49.23 18.01
C THR A 13 30.59 -48.31 17.09
N GLU A 14 30.44 -46.99 17.19
CA GLU A 14 31.16 -46.05 16.30
C GLU A 14 32.50 -45.62 16.92
N PRO A 15 33.62 -45.66 16.17
CA PRO A 15 34.91 -45.24 16.69
C PRO A 15 34.91 -43.73 16.96
N THR A 16 35.44 -43.33 18.11
CA THR A 16 35.47 -41.95 18.61
C THR A 16 36.10 -40.95 17.63
N SER A 17 37.05 -41.39 16.80
CA SER A 17 37.67 -40.58 15.75
C SER A 17 36.69 -40.12 14.67
N LEU A 18 35.74 -40.97 14.29
CA LEU A 18 34.74 -40.66 13.25
C LEU A 18 33.72 -39.65 13.76
N PHE A 19 33.32 -39.77 15.04
CA PHE A 19 32.45 -38.80 15.69
C PHE A 19 33.07 -37.39 15.75
N VAL A 20 34.36 -37.29 16.09
CA VAL A 20 35.08 -36.01 16.11
C VAL A 20 35.18 -35.42 14.70
N LEU A 21 35.51 -36.24 13.70
CA LEU A 21 35.59 -35.80 12.30
C LEU A 21 34.24 -35.25 11.81
N LYS A 22 33.13 -35.92 12.10
CA LYS A 22 31.79 -35.49 11.69
C LYS A 22 31.43 -34.12 12.28
N ASN A 23 31.70 -33.91 13.56
CA ASN A 23 31.45 -32.62 14.20
C ASN A 23 32.35 -31.52 13.64
N PHE A 24 33.61 -31.83 13.35
CA PHE A 24 34.54 -30.90 12.74
C PHE A 24 34.07 -30.46 11.34
N VAL A 25 33.65 -31.40 10.50
CA VAL A 25 33.10 -31.09 9.16
C VAL A 25 31.82 -30.26 9.27
N LEU A 26 30.95 -30.56 10.24
CA LEU A 26 29.69 -29.82 10.44
C LEU A 26 29.96 -28.37 10.89
N ILE A 27 30.97 -28.14 11.74
CA ILE A 27 31.40 -26.80 12.15
C ILE A 27 31.96 -26.02 10.96
N ILE A 28 32.82 -26.63 10.13
CA ILE A 28 33.35 -25.99 8.92
C ILE A 28 32.21 -25.58 7.97
N LEU A 29 31.25 -26.48 7.75
CA LEU A 29 30.08 -26.21 6.91
C LEU A 29 29.27 -25.02 7.46
N LEU A 30 29.09 -24.94 8.78
CA LEU A 30 28.36 -23.85 9.42
C LEU A 30 29.07 -22.50 9.26
N ILE A 31 30.40 -22.48 9.42
CA ILE A 31 31.21 -21.26 9.22
C ILE A 31 31.15 -20.81 7.76
N ALA A 32 31.24 -21.74 6.80
CA ALA A 32 31.14 -21.43 5.38
C ALA A 32 29.77 -20.83 5.03
N LEU A 33 28.69 -21.38 5.58
CA LEU A 33 27.34 -20.87 5.38
C LEU A 33 27.16 -19.47 5.96
N LEU A 34 27.63 -19.25 7.20
CA LEU A 34 27.57 -17.95 7.85
C LEU A 34 28.39 -16.91 7.09
N GLY A 35 29.63 -17.24 6.69
CA GLY A 35 30.47 -16.37 5.89
C GLY A 35 29.84 -16.00 4.55
N TYR A 36 29.24 -16.97 3.86
CA TYR A 36 28.52 -16.72 2.61
C TYR A 36 27.30 -15.81 2.79
N THR A 37 26.47 -16.07 3.81
CA THR A 37 25.32 -15.19 4.11
C THR A 37 25.74 -13.78 4.45
N TRP A 38 26.85 -13.61 5.19
CA TRP A 38 27.40 -12.30 5.52
C TRP A 38 27.82 -11.52 4.26
N LEU A 39 28.47 -12.19 3.29
CA LEU A 39 28.85 -11.58 2.02
C LEU A 39 27.62 -11.15 1.20
N ILE A 40 26.56 -11.95 1.15
CA ILE A 40 25.32 -11.57 0.47
C ILE A 40 24.68 -10.34 1.13
N ILE A 41 24.57 -10.33 2.46
CA ILE A 41 24.00 -9.20 3.19
C ILE A 41 24.81 -7.93 2.92
N TRP A 42 26.14 -8.03 2.93
CA TRP A 42 27.03 -6.92 2.60
C TRP A 42 26.84 -6.43 1.16
N GLY A 43 26.62 -7.34 0.21
CA GLY A 43 26.27 -7.00 -1.17
C GLY A 43 24.97 -6.22 -1.27
N ILE A 44 23.90 -6.73 -0.66
CA ILE A 44 22.57 -6.08 -0.66
C ILE A 44 22.60 -4.73 0.06
N TYR A 45 23.36 -4.61 1.15
CA TYR A 45 23.46 -3.35 1.91
C TYR A 45 24.16 -2.25 1.11
N ASN A 46 25.16 -2.62 0.31
CA ASN A 46 25.91 -1.67 -0.52
C ASN A 46 25.29 -1.46 -1.90
N ASP A 47 24.42 -2.35 -2.36
CA ASP A 47 23.57 -2.11 -3.51
C ASP A 47 22.55 -1.03 -3.13
N ASN A 48 22.73 0.17 -3.70
CA ASN A 48 21.67 1.15 -3.70
C ASN A 48 20.47 0.51 -4.42
N PRO A 49 19.29 0.39 -3.79
CA PRO A 49 18.14 -0.17 -4.46
C PRO A 49 17.83 0.70 -5.67
N ILE A 50 18.11 0.17 -6.86
CA ILE A 50 17.67 0.79 -8.10
C ILE A 50 16.17 0.55 -8.13
N ILE A 51 15.40 1.54 -7.65
CA ILE A 51 13.96 1.56 -7.84
C ILE A 51 13.75 1.66 -9.35
N GLN A 52 13.56 0.52 -10.00
CA GLN A 52 13.20 0.46 -11.41
C GLN A 52 11.73 0.88 -11.52
N ASN A 53 11.52 2.18 -11.70
CA ASN A 53 10.22 2.70 -12.10
C ASN A 53 10.00 2.29 -13.56
N SER A 54 9.30 1.18 -13.77
CA SER A 54 8.75 0.85 -15.08
C SER A 54 7.53 1.72 -15.33
N LEU A 55 7.72 2.85 -16.01
CA LEU A 55 6.62 3.64 -16.56
C LEU A 55 6.09 2.88 -17.78
N ALA A 56 4.98 2.18 -17.62
CA ALA A 56 4.22 1.63 -18.75
C ALA A 56 3.31 2.72 -19.31
N GLU A 57 3.34 2.93 -20.62
CA GLU A 57 2.35 3.79 -21.30
C GLU A 57 1.00 3.07 -21.33
N GLU A 58 0.12 3.45 -20.42
CA GLU A 58 -1.26 2.98 -20.34
C GLU A 58 -2.17 3.90 -21.16
N THR A 59 -3.09 3.33 -21.95
CA THR A 59 -4.08 4.09 -22.72
C THR A 59 -5.26 4.59 -21.87
N SER A 60 -5.35 4.11 -20.63
CA SER A 60 -6.40 4.44 -19.67
C SER A 60 -5.90 4.37 -18.22
N ILE A 61 -6.37 5.28 -17.37
CA ILE A 61 -6.04 5.33 -15.95
C ILE A 61 -7.35 5.24 -15.16
N PRO A 62 -7.43 4.40 -14.11
CA PRO A 62 -8.62 4.34 -13.27
C PRO A 62 -8.85 5.65 -12.54
N ALA A 63 -10.12 5.98 -12.29
CA ALA A 63 -10.44 7.14 -11.49
C ALA A 63 -9.89 7.01 -10.05
N PRO A 64 -9.39 8.10 -9.44
CA PRO A 64 -8.83 8.02 -8.10
C PRO A 64 -9.94 7.67 -7.11
N PHE A 65 -9.64 6.74 -6.22
CA PHE A 65 -10.42 6.50 -5.02
C PHE A 65 -10.19 7.62 -4.04
N ILE A 66 -11.29 8.16 -3.50
CA ILE A 66 -11.22 9.24 -2.52
C ILE A 66 -12.09 8.90 -1.34
N LEU A 67 -11.50 8.89 -0.16
CA LEU A 67 -12.19 8.72 1.10
C LEU A 67 -12.10 10.03 1.89
N PHE A 68 -13.24 10.54 2.31
CA PHE A 68 -13.36 11.72 3.14
C PHE A 68 -14.07 11.34 4.45
N THR A 69 -13.49 11.71 5.59
CA THR A 69 -14.02 11.44 6.92
C THR A 69 -14.06 12.71 7.75
N THR A 70 -15.22 12.99 8.36
CA THR A 70 -15.44 14.16 9.22
C THR A 70 -16.44 13.85 10.33
N GLU A 71 -16.43 14.62 11.42
CA GLU A 71 -17.42 14.52 12.51
C GLU A 71 -18.69 15.35 12.23
N GLN A 72 -18.63 16.29 11.28
CA GLN A 72 -19.73 17.19 10.92
C GLN A 72 -20.32 16.81 9.56
N LYS A 73 -21.64 16.98 9.41
CA LYS A 73 -22.32 16.61 8.17
C LYS A 73 -22.01 17.65 7.09
N VAL A 74 -21.08 17.32 6.20
CA VAL A 74 -20.73 18.17 5.05
C VAL A 74 -21.52 17.80 3.80
N ASN A 75 -21.80 18.78 2.93
CA ASN A 75 -22.31 18.50 1.59
C ASN A 75 -21.12 18.42 0.61
N ILE A 76 -20.97 17.26 -0.04
CA ILE A 76 -19.85 16.97 -0.93
C ILE A 76 -20.39 16.91 -2.34
N SER A 77 -19.77 17.69 -3.23
CA SER A 77 -20.07 17.66 -4.65
C SER A 77 -18.80 17.45 -5.46
N CYS A 78 -18.96 16.76 -6.58
CA CYS A 78 -17.89 16.36 -7.46
C CYS A 78 -18.16 16.90 -8.86
N ARG A 79 -17.10 17.45 -9.47
CA ARG A 79 -17.13 17.93 -10.86
C ARG A 79 -15.83 17.55 -11.57
N PHE A 80 -15.95 16.97 -12.76
CA PHE A 80 -14.83 16.80 -13.68
C PHE A 80 -15.09 17.55 -14.98
N VAL A 81 -14.02 17.94 -15.66
CA VAL A 81 -14.06 18.64 -16.94
C VAL A 81 -13.33 17.78 -17.98
N ASN A 82 -14.00 17.51 -19.10
CA ASN A 82 -13.43 16.80 -20.24
C ASN A 82 -13.71 17.56 -21.54
N VAL A 83 -13.41 16.95 -22.70
CA VAL A 83 -13.65 17.51 -24.03
C VAL A 83 -15.12 17.77 -24.36
N SER A 84 -16.03 17.01 -23.74
CA SER A 84 -17.48 17.17 -23.88
C SER A 84 -18.03 18.25 -22.92
N GLY A 85 -17.18 18.82 -22.07
CA GLY A 85 -17.50 19.90 -21.15
C GLY A 85 -17.45 19.46 -19.69
N SER A 86 -18.31 20.10 -18.89
CA SER A 86 -18.35 19.93 -17.45
C SER A 86 -19.39 18.88 -17.05
N HIS A 87 -18.98 17.89 -16.26
CA HIS A 87 -19.84 16.82 -15.80
C HIS A 87 -19.89 16.75 -14.27
N TYR A 88 -21.10 16.52 -13.75
CA TYR A 88 -21.30 16.27 -12.31
C TYR A 88 -21.08 14.79 -12.02
N CYS A 89 -20.30 14.50 -10.99
CA CYS A 89 -19.95 13.13 -10.58
C CYS A 89 -20.53 12.74 -9.21
N ASN A 90 -21.57 13.45 -8.76
CA ASN A 90 -22.23 13.20 -7.48
C ASN A 90 -22.81 11.78 -7.37
N GLN A 91 -23.19 11.17 -8.50
CA GLN A 91 -23.68 9.79 -8.56
C GLN A 91 -22.64 8.72 -8.12
N TYR A 92 -21.36 9.07 -8.16
CA TYR A 92 -20.26 8.20 -7.73
C TYR A 92 -19.84 8.45 -6.27
N ILE A 93 -20.45 9.44 -5.61
CA ILE A 93 -20.26 9.70 -4.18
C ILE A 93 -21.21 8.81 -3.40
N LYS A 94 -20.66 7.90 -2.59
CA LYS A 94 -21.40 7.09 -1.63
C LYS A 94 -21.15 7.64 -0.24
N ASN A 95 -22.19 8.22 0.37
CA ASN A 95 -22.16 8.64 1.77
C ASN A 95 -22.44 7.41 2.65
N VAL A 96 -21.54 7.14 3.58
CA VAL A 96 -21.65 6.06 4.57
C VAL A 96 -21.55 6.70 5.94
N ASP A 97 -22.70 6.89 6.57
CA ASP A 97 -22.76 7.35 7.95
C ASP A 97 -22.33 6.19 8.85
N ALA A 98 -21.21 6.38 9.57
CA ALA A 98 -20.69 5.39 10.51
C ALA A 98 -20.77 5.94 11.93
N ILE A 99 -21.27 5.13 12.85
CA ILE A 99 -21.23 5.44 14.29
C ILE A 99 -20.05 4.67 14.86
N ILE A 100 -18.95 5.37 15.13
CA ILE A 100 -17.78 4.79 15.80
C ILE A 100 -17.83 5.25 17.27
N GLY A 101 -18.32 4.37 18.15
CA GLY A 101 -18.47 4.68 19.58
C GLY A 101 -19.61 5.68 19.86
N LYS A 102 -19.30 6.81 20.52
CA LYS A 102 -20.26 7.89 20.83
C LYS A 102 -20.23 9.05 19.82
N THR A 103 -19.27 9.05 18.90
CA THR A 103 -19.07 10.10 17.89
C THR A 103 -19.70 9.66 16.57
N LYS A 104 -20.51 10.54 15.97
CA LYS A 104 -21.00 10.33 14.61
C LYS A 104 -19.90 10.74 13.65
N THR A 105 -19.48 9.81 12.80
CA THR A 105 -18.50 10.07 11.74
C THR A 105 -19.22 9.95 10.39
N TYR A 106 -19.13 11.00 9.60
CA TYR A 106 -19.63 11.05 8.25
C TYR A 106 -18.50 10.67 7.31
N ASN A 107 -18.64 9.53 6.65
CA ASN A 107 -17.72 9.12 5.60
C ASN A 107 -18.37 9.35 4.25
N ALA A 108 -17.62 9.89 3.32
CA ALA A 108 -17.98 9.88 1.92
C ALA A 108 -16.85 9.22 1.15
N ARG A 109 -17.22 8.31 0.25
CA ARG A 109 -16.28 7.71 -0.68
C ARG A 109 -16.69 8.05 -2.10
N PHE A 110 -15.73 8.52 -2.87
CA PHE A 110 -15.82 8.49 -4.31
C PHE A 110 -15.31 7.11 -4.77
N ALA A 111 -16.24 6.29 -5.26
CA ALA A 111 -15.92 4.94 -5.71
C ALA A 111 -16.67 4.67 -7.00
N THR A 112 -15.92 4.53 -8.08
CA THR A 112 -16.43 4.14 -9.39
C THR A 112 -15.50 3.08 -9.93
N GLU A 113 -15.96 1.83 -9.84
CA GLU A 113 -15.19 0.67 -10.27
C GLU A 113 -15.02 0.65 -11.80
N ASP A 114 -15.87 1.37 -12.54
CA ASP A 114 -15.91 1.36 -14.00
C ASP A 114 -15.42 2.66 -14.69
N LEU A 115 -15.12 3.73 -13.95
CA LEU A 115 -14.70 5.00 -14.57
C LEU A 115 -13.20 4.97 -14.86
N MET A 116 -12.90 4.86 -16.15
CA MET A 116 -11.56 4.97 -16.69
C MET A 116 -11.38 6.31 -17.41
N PHE A 117 -10.28 7.00 -17.14
CA PHE A 117 -9.86 8.18 -17.88
C PHE A 117 -8.94 7.77 -19.02
N SER A 118 -9.27 8.14 -20.26
CA SER A 118 -8.36 7.89 -21.38
C SER A 118 -7.17 8.84 -21.31
N THR A 119 -5.97 8.31 -21.56
CA THR A 119 -4.73 9.10 -21.66
C THR A 119 -4.51 9.66 -23.07
N ILE A 120 -5.33 9.25 -24.05
CA ILE A 120 -5.26 9.75 -25.41
C ILE A 120 -5.80 11.19 -25.43
N PRO A 121 -4.96 12.18 -25.77
CA PRO A 121 -5.38 13.57 -25.79
C PRO A 121 -6.39 13.78 -26.91
N ASN A 122 -7.67 13.92 -26.58
CA ASN A 122 -8.66 14.43 -27.52
C ASN A 122 -8.60 15.97 -27.50
N ASN A 123 -8.49 16.59 -28.67
CA ASN A 123 -8.54 18.06 -28.83
C ASN A 123 -7.52 18.86 -27.98
N GLY A 124 -6.33 18.31 -27.74
CA GLY A 124 -5.23 19.05 -27.09
C GLY A 124 -5.36 19.21 -25.56
N ILE A 125 -6.30 18.52 -24.91
CA ILE A 125 -6.34 18.46 -23.45
C ILE A 125 -5.25 17.50 -22.97
N SER A 126 -4.19 18.04 -22.39
CA SER A 126 -3.05 17.28 -21.85
C SER A 126 -3.13 17.04 -20.34
N PHE A 127 -4.19 17.52 -19.67
CA PHE A 127 -4.35 17.40 -18.23
C PHE A 127 -5.80 17.08 -17.86
N LEU A 128 -5.98 16.17 -16.91
CA LEU A 128 -7.26 15.86 -16.30
C LEU A 128 -7.35 16.64 -14.99
N GLU A 129 -8.40 17.46 -14.83
CA GLU A 129 -8.64 18.20 -13.60
C GLU A 129 -9.84 17.62 -12.84
N PHE A 130 -9.58 17.06 -11.67
CA PHE A 130 -10.60 16.52 -10.79
C PHE A 130 -10.79 17.44 -9.58
N LYS A 131 -11.99 18.01 -9.42
CA LYS A 131 -12.30 18.96 -8.35
C LYS A 131 -13.39 18.42 -7.41
N ILE A 132 -13.08 18.38 -6.12
CA ILE A 132 -14.05 18.16 -5.05
C ILE A 132 -14.34 19.49 -4.39
N TYR A 133 -15.64 19.79 -4.26
CA TYR A 133 -16.11 20.94 -3.52
C TYR A 133 -16.76 20.44 -2.23
N LEU A 134 -16.17 20.87 -1.11
CA LEU A 134 -16.73 20.72 0.22
C LEU A 134 -17.44 22.03 0.54
N ASN A 135 -18.77 22.01 0.53
CA ASN A 135 -19.55 23.18 0.90
C ASN A 135 -20.20 22.92 2.26
N ASP A 136 -19.65 23.52 3.30
CA ASP A 136 -20.23 23.52 4.64
C ASP A 136 -20.05 24.89 5.28
N THR A 137 -21.14 25.66 5.30
CA THR A 137 -21.18 26.99 5.92
C THR A 137 -21.18 26.93 7.45
N SER A 138 -21.34 25.75 8.03
CA SER A 138 -21.36 25.50 9.47
C SER A 138 -20.09 24.83 10.00
N PHE A 139 -19.09 24.61 9.13
CA PHE A 139 -17.88 23.92 9.53
C PHE A 139 -17.07 24.75 10.54
N ASN A 140 -16.98 24.25 11.77
CA ASN A 140 -16.23 24.90 12.84
C ASN A 140 -15.07 24.02 13.32
N LEU A 141 -13.84 24.44 13.01
CA LEU A 141 -12.61 23.77 13.44
C LEU A 141 -12.42 23.78 14.97
N SER A 142 -12.98 24.77 15.68
CA SER A 142 -12.80 24.88 17.12
C SER A 142 -13.57 23.82 17.92
N ASP A 143 -14.64 23.29 17.34
CA ASP A 143 -15.53 22.32 18.00
C ASP A 143 -15.21 20.86 17.63
N SER A 144 -14.38 20.63 16.61
CA SER A 144 -13.99 19.27 16.21
C SER A 144 -12.81 18.77 17.04
N ARG A 145 -12.89 17.53 17.53
CA ARG A 145 -11.72 16.88 18.18
C ARG A 145 -10.75 16.31 17.16
N PHE A 146 -11.19 16.19 15.91
CA PHE A 146 -10.44 15.59 14.82
C PHE A 146 -10.53 16.46 13.56
N VAL A 147 -9.37 16.65 12.93
CA VAL A 147 -9.27 17.30 11.63
C VAL A 147 -9.88 16.38 10.56
N PRO A 148 -10.59 16.92 9.54
CA PRO A 148 -11.07 16.11 8.44
C PRO A 148 -9.93 15.32 7.79
N LEU A 149 -10.15 14.03 7.58
CA LEU A 149 -9.19 13.16 6.90
C LEU A 149 -9.62 12.99 5.45
N MET A 150 -8.69 13.26 4.53
CA MET A 150 -8.86 12.96 3.11
C MET A 150 -7.76 11.99 2.68
N VAL A 151 -8.16 10.86 2.08
CA VAL A 151 -7.27 9.89 1.47
C VAL A 151 -7.54 9.87 -0.02
N LEU A 152 -6.48 10.04 -0.82
CA LEU A 152 -6.51 9.91 -2.27
C LEU A 152 -5.62 8.73 -2.66
N ALA A 153 -6.17 7.77 -3.40
CA ALA A 153 -5.44 6.60 -3.87
C ALA A 153 -5.85 6.28 -5.30
N LEU A 154 -4.89 5.84 -6.13
CA LEU A 154 -5.20 5.13 -7.37
C LEU A 154 -5.26 3.65 -7.00
N LEU A 155 -6.46 3.07 -7.01
CA LEU A 155 -6.64 1.66 -6.76
C LEU A 155 -6.55 0.93 -8.09
N ASP A 156 -5.55 0.06 -8.21
CA ASP A 156 -5.49 -0.93 -9.28
C ASP A 156 -6.48 -2.04 -8.92
N LEU A 157 -7.65 -2.03 -9.57
CA LEU A 157 -8.63 -3.11 -9.50
C LEU A 157 -8.16 -4.16 -10.52
N GLY A 158 -7.17 -4.96 -10.12
CA GLY A 158 -6.60 -6.04 -10.94
C GLY A 158 -7.62 -7.08 -11.38
#